data_AF-A0A916F3K3-F1
#
_entry.id   AF-A0A916F3K3-F1
#
_cell.length_a   1.000
_cell.length_b   1.000
_cell.length_c   1.000
_cell.angle_alpha   90.00
_cell.angle_beta   90.00
_cell.angle_gamma   90.00
#
_symmetry.space_group_name_H-M   'P 1'
#
loop_
_entity.id
_entity.type
_entity.pdbx_description
1 polymer ?
#
loop_
_entity_poly.entity_id
_entity_poly.type
_entity_poly.pdbx_seq_one_letter_code
_entity_poly.pdbx_strand_id
1 'polypeptide(L)'
;MMTASKNSLTQKAVSLLLLIGAIFGPAVCVADNVQPVYLEIEEFKPDTLRVVWKVPLNQKIPAHVRPKFPKTFIATSPKSRVQVPRAQIEKWTMVCGGQALAGSTIGISGLEETTTDALVRIQLVDGSLHRMVLRPTKTQAVVPARETSGSLRVNPLEDSFLAATPWLYVVFFMVAYLLSLTPNARKRGVLLCAIALIAGSFSGHALGSRIDSGELWGARNLTETETKRVLQGLLLNTYRAFILENDDEVYAVLSRSVAGDFIEQVYLQNRETFRTGASKGTLSIIDRLDIKSIESMTHRHNGTINVVVNWDAYGTVKHLDHIHYRCNTYKAGVTLIPVNDYWKISKVELRDESRVV
;
A
#
# COMPACT_ATOMS: atom_id res chain seq x y z
N MET A 1 -13.63 -70.79 13.72
CA MET A 1 -13.74 -69.79 14.81
C MET A 1 -12.44 -69.00 14.84
N MET A 2 -12.50 -67.67 15.00
CA MET A 2 -11.39 -66.70 15.17
C MET A 2 -10.79 -66.06 13.89
N THR A 3 -11.54 -65.12 13.32
CA THR A 3 -11.02 -63.99 12.52
C THR A 3 -11.59 -62.68 13.04
N ALA A 4 -11.21 -62.27 14.25
CA ALA A 4 -11.58 -60.95 14.79
C ALA A 4 -10.59 -60.53 15.89
N SER A 5 -9.52 -59.79 15.53
CA SER A 5 -8.75 -59.05 16.57
C SER A 5 -7.76 -57.99 16.06
N LYS A 6 -7.50 -57.86 14.74
CA LYS A 6 -6.48 -56.91 14.26
C LYS A 6 -6.96 -55.47 14.00
N ASN A 7 -8.27 -55.24 13.84
CA ASN A 7 -8.80 -53.90 13.53
C ASN A 7 -9.05 -53.01 14.77
N SER A 8 -9.14 -53.58 15.98
CA SER A 8 -9.50 -52.81 17.18
C SER A 8 -8.33 -52.04 17.78
N LEU A 9 -7.11 -52.55 17.66
CA LEU A 9 -5.90 -51.91 18.18
C LEU A 9 -5.46 -50.73 17.31
N THR A 10 -5.56 -50.86 15.98
CA THR A 10 -5.25 -49.78 15.04
C THR A 10 -6.26 -48.64 15.12
N GLN A 11 -7.56 -48.94 15.24
CA GLN A 11 -8.58 -47.92 15.50
C GLN A 11 -8.38 -47.22 16.84
N LYS A 12 -8.07 -47.95 17.91
CA LYS A 12 -7.81 -47.34 19.23
C LYS A 12 -6.56 -46.44 19.22
N ALA A 13 -5.51 -46.85 18.50
CA ALA A 13 -4.30 -46.04 18.35
C ALA A 13 -4.54 -44.76 17.53
N VAL A 14 -5.31 -44.86 16.42
CA VAL A 14 -5.67 -43.70 15.60
C VAL A 14 -6.59 -42.75 16.36
N SER A 15 -7.57 -43.27 17.10
CA SER A 15 -8.45 -42.45 17.96
C SER A 15 -7.68 -41.77 19.09
N LEU A 16 -6.68 -42.43 19.69
CA LEU A 16 -5.84 -41.83 20.72
C LEU A 16 -4.92 -40.74 20.14
N LEU A 17 -4.36 -40.95 18.94
CA LEU A 17 -3.56 -39.95 18.23
C LEU A 17 -4.39 -38.72 17.83
N LEU A 18 -5.63 -38.92 17.39
CA LEU A 18 -6.57 -37.83 17.11
C LEU A 18 -6.99 -37.09 18.39
N LEU A 19 -7.15 -37.81 19.51
CA LEU A 19 -7.46 -37.19 20.81
C LEU A 19 -6.28 -36.35 21.33
N ILE A 20 -5.04 -36.84 21.21
CA ILE A 20 -3.84 -36.10 21.60
C ILE A 20 -3.65 -34.86 20.70
N GLY A 21 -3.90 -34.97 19.39
CA GLY A 21 -3.87 -33.82 18.48
C GLY A 21 -4.93 -32.75 18.78
N ALA A 22 -6.09 -33.15 19.30
CA ALA A 22 -7.14 -32.21 19.72
C ALA A 22 -6.85 -31.50 21.05
N ILE A 23 -6.08 -32.14 21.94
CA ILE A 23 -5.66 -31.55 23.23
C ILE A 23 -4.53 -30.51 23.02
N PHE A 24 -3.69 -30.69 22.01
CA PHE A 24 -2.67 -29.72 21.58
C PHE A 24 -3.19 -28.79 20.44
N GLY A 25 -4.41 -28.28 20.58
CA GLY A 25 -4.91 -27.23 19.69
C GLY A 25 -3.95 -26.03 19.64
N PRO A 26 -3.89 -25.28 18.51
CA PRO A 26 -2.97 -24.17 18.35
C PRO A 26 -3.18 -23.19 19.51
N ALA A 27 -2.14 -22.99 20.31
CA ALA A 27 -2.13 -21.95 21.32
C ALA A 27 -2.48 -20.64 20.61
N VAL A 28 -3.57 -20.01 21.02
CA VAL A 28 -3.93 -18.68 20.53
C VAL A 28 -2.84 -17.74 21.03
N CYS A 29 -1.83 -17.55 20.19
CA CYS A 29 -0.80 -16.56 20.42
C CYS A 29 -1.45 -15.20 20.21
N VAL A 30 -1.72 -14.51 21.30
CA VAL A 30 -2.06 -13.08 21.28
C VAL A 30 -0.83 -12.38 20.71
N ALA A 31 -0.94 -11.94 19.46
CA ALA A 31 0.11 -11.14 18.84
C ALA A 31 0.27 -9.85 19.65
N ASP A 32 1.49 -9.62 20.15
CA ASP A 32 1.77 -8.44 20.94
C ASP A 32 1.70 -7.21 20.03
N ASN A 33 0.88 -6.23 20.42
CA ASN A 33 0.60 -5.06 19.58
C ASN A 33 1.75 -4.06 19.78
N VAL A 34 2.78 -4.18 18.95
CA VAL A 34 3.93 -3.27 18.95
C VAL A 34 3.47 -1.87 18.55
N GLN A 35 3.41 -0.97 19.53
CA GLN A 35 3.17 0.46 19.30
C GLN A 35 4.52 1.16 19.27
N PRO A 36 5.06 1.52 18.10
CA PRO A 36 6.33 2.21 18.04
C PRO A 36 6.21 3.63 18.58
N VAL A 37 7.34 4.19 18.96
CA VAL A 37 7.45 5.62 19.20
C VAL A 37 7.21 6.36 17.88
N TYR A 38 6.48 7.47 17.92
CA TYR A 38 6.07 8.16 16.70
C TYR A 38 6.41 9.65 16.72
N LEU A 39 7.10 10.11 15.68
CA LEU A 39 7.43 11.50 15.44
C LEU A 39 6.81 11.95 14.12
N GLU A 40 6.01 13.00 14.15
CA GLU A 40 5.46 13.64 12.97
C GLU A 40 5.95 15.07 12.89
N ILE A 41 6.42 15.46 11.71
CA ILE A 41 6.88 16.81 11.40
C ILE A 41 6.14 17.26 10.14
N GLU A 42 5.44 18.39 10.23
CA GLU A 42 4.67 18.98 9.13
C GLU A 42 5.18 20.41 8.91
N GLU A 43 5.79 20.66 7.75
CA GLU A 43 6.15 22.00 7.28
C GLU A 43 4.95 22.59 6.51
N PHE A 44 4.06 23.29 7.22
CA PHE A 44 2.83 23.85 6.62
C PHE A 44 2.99 25.29 6.12
N LYS A 45 4.05 25.99 6.56
CA LYS A 45 4.49 27.28 6.03
C LYS A 45 6.00 27.25 5.88
N PRO A 46 6.59 28.01 4.94
CA PRO A 46 8.03 28.18 4.89
C PRO A 46 8.58 28.56 6.26
N ASP A 47 9.62 27.87 6.72
CA ASP A 47 10.30 28.11 7.99
C ASP A 47 9.47 27.80 9.26
N THR A 48 8.23 27.31 9.15
CA THR A 48 7.39 26.96 10.32
C THR A 48 6.95 25.50 10.29
N LEU A 49 7.27 24.79 11.37
CA LEU A 49 6.98 23.37 11.51
C LEU A 49 6.01 23.12 12.65
N ARG A 50 5.10 22.19 12.43
CA ARG A 50 4.29 21.57 13.48
C ARG A 50 4.87 20.21 13.79
N VAL A 51 5.13 19.95 15.07
CA VAL A 51 5.70 18.68 15.52
C VAL A 51 4.73 17.98 16.47
N VAL A 52 4.54 16.69 16.25
CA VAL A 52 3.81 15.79 17.13
C VAL A 52 4.73 14.66 17.55
N TRP A 53 4.84 14.46 18.85
CA TRP A 53 5.63 13.40 19.47
C TRP A 53 4.73 12.51 20.29
N LYS A 54 4.72 11.21 20.01
CA LYS A 54 3.88 10.23 20.69
C LYS A 54 4.74 9.10 21.25
N VAL A 55 4.61 8.89 22.56
CA VAL A 55 5.32 7.85 23.31
C VAL A 55 4.30 6.89 23.93
N PRO A 56 4.35 5.59 23.63
CA PRO A 56 3.51 4.59 24.29
C PRO A 56 3.77 4.56 25.80
N LEU A 57 2.72 4.47 26.62
CA LEU A 57 2.85 4.35 28.08
C LEU A 57 2.91 2.89 28.56
N ASN A 58 2.54 1.94 27.71
CA ASN A 58 2.58 0.51 28.01
C ASN A 58 3.99 -0.09 27.90
N GLN A 59 4.93 0.63 27.27
CA GLN A 59 6.31 0.23 27.15
C GLN A 59 7.13 1.04 28.15
N LYS A 60 8.14 0.42 28.79
CA LYS A 60 9.05 1.07 29.73
C LYS A 60 10.03 2.02 29.01
N ILE A 61 9.51 2.94 28.22
CA ILE A 61 10.31 3.91 27.47
C ILE A 61 10.78 5.00 28.44
N PRO A 62 12.09 5.27 28.53
CA PRO A 62 12.60 6.28 29.43
C PRO A 62 12.03 7.68 29.14
N ALA A 63 11.83 8.47 30.20
CA ALA A 63 11.28 9.83 30.07
C ALA A 63 12.20 10.78 29.27
N HIS A 64 13.50 10.48 29.17
CA HIS A 64 14.47 11.26 28.42
C HIS A 64 14.44 10.99 26.91
N VAL A 65 13.67 10.00 26.43
CA VAL A 65 13.54 9.73 25.00
C VAL A 65 12.81 10.89 24.33
N ARG A 66 13.53 11.65 23.50
CA ARG A 66 13.05 12.93 22.94
C ARG A 66 13.57 13.18 21.52
N PRO A 67 12.76 13.82 20.67
CA PRO A 67 13.22 14.28 19.36
C PRO A 67 14.34 15.31 19.50
N LYS A 68 15.36 15.16 18.68
CA LYS A 68 16.53 16.04 18.56
C LYS A 68 16.51 16.70 17.19
N PHE A 69 16.53 18.04 17.20
CA PHE A 69 16.55 18.88 16.00
C PHE A 69 17.87 19.65 15.89
N PRO A 70 18.19 20.21 14.72
CA PRO A 70 19.30 21.16 14.58
C PRO A 70 19.15 22.36 15.53
N LYS A 71 20.26 22.98 15.92
CA LYS A 71 20.28 24.11 16.87
C LYS A 71 19.55 25.36 16.38
N THR A 72 19.40 25.48 15.07
CA THR A 72 18.67 26.55 14.38
C THR A 72 17.15 26.46 14.58
N PHE A 73 16.64 25.31 15.01
CA PHE A 73 15.20 25.05 15.12
C PHE A 73 14.72 25.46 16.52
N ILE A 74 13.93 26.52 16.61
CA ILE A 74 13.52 27.14 17.87
C ILE A 74 12.02 26.92 18.07
N ALA A 75 11.64 26.35 19.22
CA ALA A 75 10.24 26.18 19.58
C ALA A 75 9.58 27.55 19.83
N THR A 76 8.51 27.85 19.10
CA THR A 76 7.77 29.12 19.19
C THR A 76 6.54 29.03 20.08
N SER A 77 6.11 27.81 20.45
CA SER A 77 4.99 27.59 21.36
C SER A 77 5.41 26.74 22.56
N PRO A 78 4.79 26.92 23.74
CA PRO A 78 4.87 25.94 24.82
C PRO A 78 4.42 24.56 24.30
N LYS A 79 5.09 23.51 24.77
CA LYS A 79 4.72 22.13 24.38
C LYS A 79 3.40 21.76 25.05
N SER A 80 2.36 21.59 24.26
CA SER A 80 1.08 21.05 24.74
C SER A 80 1.23 19.55 24.96
N ARG A 81 1.14 19.11 26.21
CA ARG A 81 1.20 17.69 26.59
C ARG A 81 -0.21 17.18 26.86
N VAL A 82 -0.61 16.13 26.16
CA VAL A 82 -1.89 15.44 26.34
C VAL A 82 -1.61 13.97 26.61
N GLN A 83 -2.08 13.48 27.76
CA GLN A 83 -2.02 12.06 28.08
C GLN A 83 -3.29 11.37 27.58
N VAL A 84 -3.12 10.31 26.81
CA VAL A 84 -4.21 9.42 26.36
C VAL A 84 -4.01 8.04 27.01
N PRO A 85 -5.05 7.18 27.08
CA PRO A 85 -5.01 5.95 27.90
C PRO A 85 -3.81 5.01 27.67
N ARG A 86 -3.17 5.04 26.51
CA ARG A 86 -2.01 4.18 26.17
C ARG A 86 -0.79 4.94 25.64
N ALA A 87 -0.83 6.27 25.62
CA ALA A 87 0.27 7.06 25.07
C ALA A 87 0.30 8.47 25.67
N GLN A 88 1.46 9.07 25.64
CA GLN A 88 1.64 10.49 25.92
C GLN A 88 1.97 11.20 24.61
N ILE A 89 1.21 12.26 24.31
CA ILE A 89 1.35 13.04 23.09
C ILE A 89 1.82 14.44 23.45
N GLU A 90 2.90 14.90 22.86
CA GLU A 90 3.38 16.28 22.93
C GLU A 90 3.21 16.94 21.55
N LYS A 91 2.69 18.17 21.53
CA LYS A 91 2.51 18.97 20.31
C LYS A 91 3.12 20.34 20.50
N TRP A 92 3.89 20.79 19.52
CA TRP A 92 4.43 22.15 19.53
C TRP A 92 4.74 22.65 18.11
N THR A 93 4.93 23.96 18.02
CA THR A 93 5.38 24.63 16.80
C THR A 93 6.83 25.06 16.98
N MET A 94 7.61 25.00 15.91
CA MET A 94 8.98 25.53 15.86
C MET A 94 9.21 26.27 14.56
N VAL A 95 10.20 27.16 14.56
CA VAL A 95 10.74 27.81 13.36
C VAL A 95 12.10 27.23 13.04
N CYS A 96 12.42 27.07 11.76
CA CYS A 96 13.69 26.45 11.34
C CYS A 96 14.89 27.42 11.38
N GLY A 97 14.63 28.71 11.57
CA GLY A 97 15.68 29.72 11.74
C GLY A 97 16.48 29.96 10.47
N GLY A 98 15.83 29.85 9.30
CA GLY A 98 16.46 30.05 7.99
C GLY A 98 17.17 28.82 7.42
N GLN A 99 17.17 27.68 8.13
CA GLN A 99 17.64 26.40 7.61
C GLN A 99 16.44 25.58 7.08
N ALA A 100 16.54 24.99 5.89
CA ALA A 100 15.48 24.14 5.37
C ALA A 100 15.35 22.84 6.20
N LEU A 101 14.12 22.33 6.35
CA LEU A 101 13.88 21.01 6.94
C LEU A 101 14.46 19.90 6.05
N ALA A 102 14.31 20.03 4.72
CA ALA A 102 14.96 19.15 3.76
C ALA A 102 16.49 19.24 3.88
N GLY A 103 17.16 18.09 3.93
CA GLY A 103 18.61 18.00 4.16
C GLY A 103 19.06 18.18 5.61
N SER A 104 18.16 18.52 6.54
CA SER A 104 18.50 18.59 7.96
C SER A 104 18.64 17.20 8.58
N THR A 105 19.46 17.09 9.63
CA THR A 105 19.56 15.85 10.41
C THR A 105 18.58 15.92 11.56
N ILE A 106 17.69 14.93 11.62
CA ILE A 106 16.77 14.72 12.74
C ILE A 106 17.14 13.44 13.48
N GLY A 107 16.84 13.39 14.76
CA GLY A 107 17.07 12.18 15.55
C GLY A 107 16.21 12.08 16.77
N ILE A 108 16.42 11.02 17.53
CA ILE A 108 15.75 10.79 18.82
C ILE A 108 16.84 10.41 19.81
N SER A 109 17.06 11.25 20.83
CA SER A 109 17.99 10.95 21.92
C SER A 109 17.38 9.93 22.87
N GLY A 110 18.19 9.00 23.41
CA GLY A 110 17.73 7.95 24.32
C GLY A 110 17.04 6.78 23.62
N LEU A 111 16.90 6.80 22.29
CA LEU A 111 16.34 5.68 21.53
C LEU A 111 17.25 4.45 21.59
N GLU A 112 18.56 4.68 21.68
CA GLU A 112 19.62 3.69 21.86
C GLU A 112 19.49 2.85 23.13
N GLU A 113 18.79 3.37 24.14
CA GLU A 113 18.52 2.67 25.42
C GLU A 113 17.23 1.84 25.38
N THR A 114 16.53 1.82 24.23
CA THR A 114 15.24 1.14 24.07
C THR A 114 15.33 -0.06 23.13
N THR A 115 14.38 -0.98 23.24
CA THR A 115 14.20 -2.10 22.29
C THR A 115 13.19 -1.78 21.19
N THR A 116 12.72 -0.52 21.11
CA THR A 116 11.61 -0.10 20.26
C THR A 116 12.11 0.76 19.11
N ASP A 117 11.60 0.50 17.92
CA ASP A 117 11.82 1.35 16.75
C ASP A 117 10.94 2.60 16.83
N ALA A 118 11.46 3.70 16.28
CA ALA A 118 10.70 4.93 16.13
C ALA A 118 10.32 5.17 14.67
N LEU A 119 9.02 5.37 14.42
CA LEU A 119 8.50 5.76 13.12
C LEU A 119 8.51 7.28 13.01
N VAL A 120 9.13 7.79 11.96
CA VAL A 120 9.20 9.22 11.68
C VAL A 120 8.49 9.51 10.36
N ARG A 121 7.56 10.45 10.41
CA ARG A 121 6.79 10.96 9.26
C ARG A 121 7.09 12.44 9.07
N ILE A 122 7.48 12.82 7.86
CA ILE A 122 7.82 14.20 7.51
C ILE A 122 7.03 14.60 6.29
N GLN A 123 6.25 15.67 6.41
CA GLN A 123 5.56 16.31 5.30
C GLN A 123 6.19 17.67 5.05
N LEU A 124 6.73 17.88 3.86
CA LEU A 124 7.31 19.16 3.45
C LEU A 124 6.23 20.10 2.88
N VAL A 125 6.57 21.39 2.75
CA VAL A 125 5.65 22.41 2.21
C VAL A 125 5.24 22.18 0.75
N ASP A 126 6.02 21.39 0.00
CA ASP A 126 5.72 20.97 -1.38
C ASP A 126 4.78 19.75 -1.43
N GLY A 127 4.32 19.27 -0.28
CA GLY A 127 3.47 18.08 -0.15
C GLY A 127 4.22 16.76 -0.17
N SER A 128 5.56 16.74 -0.33
CA SER A 128 6.32 15.51 -0.31
C SER A 128 6.22 14.84 1.07
N LEU A 129 6.02 13.52 1.08
CA LEU A 129 5.88 12.73 2.29
C LEU A 129 7.03 11.73 2.42
N HIS A 130 7.89 11.96 3.39
CA HIS A 130 8.98 11.06 3.73
C HIS A 130 8.65 10.24 4.98
N ARG A 131 8.83 8.92 4.89
CA ARG A 131 8.64 7.98 6.00
C ARG A 131 9.94 7.25 6.25
N MET A 132 10.41 7.28 7.48
CA MET A 132 11.66 6.61 7.88
C MET A 132 11.50 5.94 9.23
N VAL A 133 12.31 4.91 9.47
CA VAL A 133 12.35 4.19 10.73
C VAL A 133 13.72 4.42 11.36
N LEU A 134 13.73 5.00 12.56
CA LEU A 134 14.92 5.11 13.39
C LEU A 134 14.98 3.91 14.32
N ARG A 135 16.15 3.30 14.41
CA ARG A 135 16.39 2.11 15.23
C ARG A 135 17.30 2.47 16.41
N PRO A 136 17.33 1.68 17.48
CA PRO A 136 18.30 1.87 18.57
C PRO A 136 19.76 1.91 18.09
N THR A 137 20.08 1.21 16.99
CA THR A 137 21.42 1.21 16.36
C THR A 137 21.66 2.37 15.38
N LYS A 138 20.60 3.08 14.97
CA LYS A 138 20.65 4.23 14.06
C LYS A 138 19.55 5.23 14.43
N THR A 139 19.87 6.09 15.40
CA THR A 139 18.93 7.01 16.05
C THR A 139 18.76 8.35 15.33
N GLN A 140 19.43 8.52 14.20
CA GLN A 140 19.43 9.75 13.41
C GLN A 140 19.30 9.44 11.92
N ALA A 141 18.66 10.36 11.19
CA ALA A 141 18.53 10.32 9.75
C ALA A 141 18.52 11.72 9.16
N VAL A 142 18.98 11.82 7.92
CA VAL A 142 18.92 13.04 7.12
C VAL A 142 17.57 13.07 6.41
N VAL A 143 16.88 14.21 6.48
CA VAL A 143 15.64 14.42 5.73
C VAL A 143 15.97 14.48 4.24
N PRO A 144 15.33 13.65 3.38
CA PRO A 144 15.59 13.68 1.95
C PRO A 144 15.37 15.08 1.35
N ALA A 145 16.13 15.40 0.31
CA ALA A 145 15.91 16.62 -0.46
C ALA A 145 14.51 16.57 -1.10
N ARG A 146 13.93 17.74 -1.35
CA ARG A 146 12.68 17.87 -2.10
C ARG A 146 12.80 17.09 -3.40
N GLU A 147 11.95 16.09 -3.58
CA GLU A 147 11.85 15.43 -4.87
C GLU A 147 11.03 16.35 -5.78
N THR A 148 11.69 17.01 -6.73
CA THR A 148 10.99 17.63 -7.86
C THR A 148 10.11 16.54 -8.48
N SER A 149 8.78 16.70 -8.40
CA SER A 149 7.83 15.81 -9.07
C SER A 149 8.20 15.72 -10.55
N GLY A 150 8.89 14.65 -10.92
CA GLY A 150 9.55 14.57 -12.22
C GLY A 150 10.55 13.42 -12.41
N SER A 151 10.81 12.59 -11.42
CA SER A 151 11.71 11.43 -11.59
C SER A 151 11.03 10.09 -11.31
N LEU A 152 9.98 9.78 -12.05
CA LEU A 152 9.95 8.47 -12.70
C LEU A 152 11.03 8.51 -13.78
N ARG A 153 12.28 8.22 -13.40
CA ARG A 153 13.35 8.00 -14.36
C ARG A 153 13.08 6.69 -15.07
N VAL A 154 12.30 6.76 -16.14
CA VAL A 154 12.30 5.73 -17.19
C VAL A 154 13.66 5.85 -17.88
N ASN A 155 14.43 4.77 -17.93
CA ASN A 155 15.76 4.76 -18.53
C ASN A 155 15.65 4.96 -20.06
N PRO A 156 16.15 6.07 -20.65
CA PRO A 156 16.00 6.32 -22.09
C PRO A 156 16.75 5.33 -23.00
N LEU A 157 17.72 4.61 -22.42
CA LEU A 157 18.50 3.60 -23.12
C LEU A 157 17.72 2.28 -23.32
N GLU A 158 16.72 1.97 -22.47
CA GLU A 158 15.92 0.75 -22.63
C GLU A 158 14.86 0.89 -23.74
N ASP A 159 14.25 2.07 -23.89
CA ASP A 159 13.26 2.35 -24.94
C ASP A 159 13.86 2.37 -26.35
N SER A 160 15.13 2.77 -26.48
CA SER A 160 15.83 2.79 -27.77
C SER A 160 16.13 1.37 -28.28
N PHE A 161 16.39 0.42 -27.39
CA PHE A 161 16.63 -0.98 -27.75
C PHE A 161 15.34 -1.68 -28.19
N LEU A 162 14.18 -1.30 -27.64
CA LEU A 162 12.87 -1.88 -27.96
C LEU A 162 12.24 -1.32 -29.24
N ALA A 163 12.59 -0.09 -29.64
CA ALA A 163 12.18 0.48 -30.92
C ALA A 163 13.01 -0.06 -32.11
N ALA A 164 14.23 -0.56 -31.85
CA ALA A 164 15.15 -1.02 -32.88
C ALA A 164 15.03 -2.51 -33.25
N THR A 165 14.37 -3.31 -32.42
CA THR A 165 14.23 -4.75 -32.64
C THR A 165 13.38 -5.13 -33.87
N PRO A 166 12.30 -4.42 -34.27
CA PRO A 166 11.46 -4.87 -35.39
C PRO A 166 12.14 -4.77 -36.78
N TRP A 167 12.97 -3.75 -37.03
CA TRP A 167 13.53 -3.49 -38.37
C TRP A 167 14.67 -4.45 -38.74
N LEU A 168 15.42 -4.96 -37.75
CA LEU A 168 16.46 -5.96 -37.98
C LEU A 168 15.88 -7.27 -38.55
N TYR A 169 14.68 -7.68 -38.11
CA TYR A 169 14.01 -8.87 -38.64
C TYR A 169 13.61 -8.72 -40.12
N VAL A 170 13.14 -7.54 -40.51
CA VAL A 170 12.78 -7.25 -41.91
C VAL A 170 14.01 -7.34 -42.81
N VAL A 171 15.16 -6.84 -42.34
CA VAL A 171 16.44 -6.93 -43.07
C VAL A 171 16.90 -8.39 -43.20
N PHE A 172 16.87 -9.18 -42.12
CA PHE A 172 17.22 -10.61 -42.18
C PHE A 172 16.30 -11.40 -43.11
N PHE A 173 15.00 -11.11 -43.12
CA PHE A 173 14.03 -11.78 -43.99
C PHE A 173 14.26 -11.43 -45.47
N MET A 174 14.53 -10.16 -45.77
CA MET A 174 14.88 -9.71 -47.12
C MET A 174 16.17 -10.37 -47.64
N VAL A 175 17.20 -10.46 -46.79
CA VAL A 175 18.47 -11.11 -47.16
C VAL A 175 18.29 -12.61 -47.39
N ALA A 176 17.53 -13.30 -46.54
CA ALA A 176 17.21 -14.71 -46.71
C ALA A 176 16.39 -14.98 -47.99
N TYR A 177 15.42 -14.11 -48.30
CA TYR A 177 14.62 -14.17 -49.52
C TYR A 177 15.49 -14.00 -50.78
N LEU A 178 16.38 -13.00 -50.80
CA LEU A 178 17.31 -12.77 -51.90
C LEU A 178 18.29 -13.93 -52.11
N LEU A 179 18.82 -14.50 -51.03
CA LEU A 179 19.71 -15.66 -51.09
C LEU A 179 18.99 -16.91 -51.63
N SER A 180 17.70 -17.09 -51.29
CA SER A 180 16.86 -18.18 -51.80
C SER A 180 16.61 -18.13 -53.31
N LEU A 181 16.75 -16.97 -53.94
CA LEU A 181 16.59 -16.82 -55.39
C LEU A 181 17.84 -17.29 -56.16
N THR A 182 18.96 -17.53 -55.49
CA THR A 182 20.20 -17.99 -56.15
C THR A 182 20.20 -19.52 -56.36
N PRO A 183 20.55 -20.00 -57.57
CA PRO A 183 20.40 -21.41 -57.94
C PRO A 183 21.30 -22.37 -57.13
N ASN A 184 22.42 -21.88 -56.59
CA ASN A 184 23.35 -22.66 -55.75
C ASN A 184 22.89 -22.81 -54.30
N ALA A 185 22.19 -21.83 -53.73
CA ALA A 185 21.65 -21.90 -52.36
C ALA A 185 20.46 -22.87 -52.27
N ARG A 186 19.74 -23.08 -53.38
CA ARG A 186 18.56 -23.95 -53.46
C ARG A 186 18.84 -25.43 -53.17
N LYS A 187 20.07 -25.91 -53.39
CA LYS A 187 20.46 -27.33 -53.23
C LYS A 187 20.97 -27.71 -51.82
N ARG A 188 21.41 -26.75 -51.00
CA ARG A 188 21.99 -27.03 -49.66
C ARG A 188 21.56 -26.04 -48.56
N GLY A 189 21.10 -24.84 -48.91
CA GLY A 189 20.88 -23.74 -47.95
C GLY A 189 19.44 -23.61 -47.44
N VAL A 190 18.44 -24.10 -48.17
CA VAL A 190 17.02 -23.90 -47.79
C VAL A 190 16.68 -24.59 -46.47
N LEU A 191 17.24 -25.78 -46.21
CA LEU A 191 17.02 -26.51 -44.96
C LEU A 191 17.66 -25.78 -43.75
N LEU A 192 18.87 -25.23 -43.93
CA LEU A 192 19.56 -24.47 -42.88
C LEU A 192 18.90 -23.11 -42.61
N CYS A 193 18.42 -22.42 -43.66
CA CYS A 193 17.62 -21.20 -43.50
C CYS A 193 16.27 -21.49 -42.82
N ALA A 194 15.61 -22.60 -43.16
CA ALA A 194 14.36 -22.99 -42.49
C ALA A 194 14.59 -23.34 -41.02
N ILE A 195 15.65 -24.09 -40.69
CA ILE A 195 16.01 -24.42 -39.30
C ILE A 195 16.41 -23.15 -38.52
N ALA A 196 17.13 -22.22 -39.14
CA ALA A 196 17.48 -20.94 -38.51
C ALA A 196 16.25 -20.03 -38.31
N LEU A 197 15.29 -20.02 -39.25
CA LEU A 197 14.02 -19.29 -39.10
C LEU A 197 13.13 -19.92 -38.03
N ILE A 198 13.08 -21.25 -37.93
CA ILE A 198 12.35 -21.95 -36.87
C ILE A 198 13.02 -21.74 -35.51
N ALA A 199 14.36 -21.84 -35.43
CA ALA A 199 15.12 -21.60 -34.21
C ALA A 199 15.01 -20.13 -33.76
N GLY A 200 15.03 -19.18 -34.70
CA GLY A 200 14.81 -17.75 -34.47
C GLY A 200 13.37 -17.44 -34.05
N SER A 201 12.38 -18.13 -34.61
CA SER A 201 10.97 -18.01 -34.19
C SER A 201 10.73 -18.59 -32.78
N PHE A 202 11.38 -19.71 -32.43
CA PHE A 202 11.31 -20.30 -31.09
C PHE A 202 12.05 -19.47 -30.03
N SER A 203 13.22 -18.93 -30.35
CA SER A 203 13.95 -18.04 -29.42
C SER A 203 13.34 -16.63 -29.33
N GLY A 204 12.69 -16.17 -30.41
CA GLY A 204 11.83 -14.98 -30.42
C GLY A 204 10.54 -15.16 -29.61
N HIS A 205 9.92 -16.34 -29.58
CA HIS A 205 8.80 -16.63 -28.68
C HIS A 205 9.24 -16.77 -27.21
N ALA A 206 10.48 -17.19 -26.95
CA ALA A 206 11.02 -17.33 -25.60
C ALA A 206 11.42 -15.99 -24.95
N LEU A 207 11.67 -14.93 -25.73
CA LEU A 207 12.00 -13.59 -25.21
C LEU A 207 11.05 -12.47 -25.66
N GLY A 208 10.17 -12.76 -26.62
CA GLY A 208 9.28 -11.81 -27.29
C GLY A 208 7.84 -12.30 -27.41
N SER A 209 7.47 -13.40 -26.73
CA SER A 209 6.15 -13.36 -26.12
C SER A 209 6.19 -12.20 -25.14
N ARG A 210 5.70 -11.03 -25.61
CA ARG A 210 4.78 -10.27 -24.78
C ARG A 210 3.79 -11.32 -24.32
N ILE A 211 4.05 -11.87 -23.15
CA ILE A 211 2.95 -12.32 -22.37
C ILE A 211 2.20 -11.02 -22.17
N ASP A 212 1.08 -10.90 -22.87
CA ASP A 212 0.12 -9.85 -22.58
C ASP A 212 0.01 -9.90 -21.06
N SER A 213 0.43 -8.85 -20.35
CA SER A 213 0.29 -8.84 -18.89
C SER A 213 -1.20 -8.97 -18.52
N GLY A 214 -2.09 -8.68 -19.49
CA GLY A 214 -3.49 -9.07 -19.47
C GLY A 214 -3.80 -10.57 -19.42
N GLU A 215 -2.88 -11.50 -19.76
CA GLU A 215 -3.03 -12.97 -19.62
C GLU A 215 -2.17 -13.57 -18.49
N LEU A 216 -1.04 -12.95 -18.11
CA LEU A 216 -0.29 -13.34 -16.91
C LEU A 216 -0.91 -12.82 -15.60
N TRP A 217 -1.60 -11.69 -15.67
CA TRP A 217 -2.40 -11.11 -14.57
C TRP A 217 -3.90 -11.18 -14.84
N GLY A 218 -4.31 -11.52 -16.07
CA GLY A 218 -5.64 -12.04 -16.34
C GLY A 218 -5.83 -13.37 -15.64
N ALA A 219 -6.78 -13.42 -14.73
CA ALA A 219 -7.21 -14.65 -14.06
C ALA A 219 -6.24 -15.29 -13.07
N ARG A 220 -5.32 -14.54 -12.44
CA ARG A 220 -4.98 -14.94 -11.07
C ARG A 220 -6.15 -14.55 -10.18
N ASN A 221 -7.01 -15.52 -9.90
CA ASN A 221 -8.02 -15.39 -8.86
C ASN A 221 -7.30 -15.05 -7.55
N LEU A 222 -7.48 -13.81 -7.09
CA LEU A 222 -6.96 -13.38 -5.80
C LEU A 222 -7.48 -14.35 -4.73
N THR A 223 -6.61 -14.77 -3.83
CA THR A 223 -7.06 -15.45 -2.63
C THR A 223 -7.87 -14.49 -1.76
N GLU A 224 -8.67 -14.99 -0.81
CA GLU A 224 -9.38 -14.14 0.15
C GLU A 224 -8.41 -13.20 0.88
N THR A 225 -7.24 -13.70 1.29
CA THR A 225 -6.19 -12.92 1.97
C THR A 225 -5.61 -11.82 1.09
N GLU A 226 -5.34 -12.10 -0.18
CA GLU A 226 -4.86 -11.08 -1.12
C GLU A 226 -5.94 -10.03 -1.40
N THR A 227 -7.19 -10.48 -1.54
CA THR A 227 -8.35 -9.62 -1.74
C THR A 227 -8.53 -8.68 -0.56
N LYS A 228 -8.40 -9.16 0.69
CA LYS A 228 -8.43 -8.30 1.88
C LYS A 228 -7.37 -7.20 1.82
N ARG A 229 -6.12 -7.53 1.46
CA ARG A 229 -5.03 -6.54 1.37
C ARG A 229 -5.26 -5.52 0.27
N VAL A 230 -5.64 -5.98 -0.92
CA VAL A 230 -5.93 -5.12 -2.08
C VAL A 230 -7.10 -4.19 -1.74
N LEU A 231 -8.22 -4.75 -1.30
CA LEU A 231 -9.42 -4.00 -0.98
C LEU A 231 -9.20 -2.98 0.14
N GLN A 232 -8.44 -3.35 1.19
CA GLN A 232 -8.07 -2.42 2.26
C GLN A 232 -7.29 -1.22 1.73
N GLY A 233 -6.30 -1.46 0.85
CA GLY A 233 -5.51 -0.40 0.24
C GLY A 233 -6.35 0.51 -0.65
N LEU A 234 -7.23 -0.06 -1.48
CA LEU A 234 -8.10 0.69 -2.37
C LEU A 234 -9.10 1.55 -1.59
N LEU A 235 -9.80 0.98 -0.61
CA LEU A 235 -10.75 1.73 0.23
C LEU A 235 -10.06 2.84 1.03
N LEU A 236 -8.91 2.55 1.66
CA LEU A 236 -8.17 3.54 2.43
C LEU A 236 -7.68 4.70 1.54
N ASN A 237 -7.20 4.40 0.32
CA ASN A 237 -6.80 5.44 -0.62
C ASN A 237 -7.99 6.28 -1.09
N THR A 238 -9.16 5.67 -1.31
CA THR A 238 -10.40 6.40 -1.63
C THR A 238 -10.78 7.38 -0.52
N TYR A 239 -10.76 6.96 0.74
CA TYR A 239 -11.01 7.88 1.86
C TYR A 239 -9.98 9.01 1.95
N ARG A 240 -8.70 8.73 1.69
CA ARG A 240 -7.63 9.72 1.72
C ARG A 240 -7.68 10.73 0.59
N ALA A 241 -8.24 10.36 -0.57
CA ALA A 241 -8.39 11.29 -1.69
C ALA A 241 -9.15 12.55 -1.27
N PHE A 242 -10.13 12.42 -0.39
CA PHE A 242 -10.97 13.54 0.07
C PHE A 242 -10.38 14.38 1.20
N ILE A 243 -9.16 14.08 1.66
CA ILE A 243 -8.39 14.98 2.53
C ILE A 243 -7.77 16.11 1.69
N LEU A 244 -7.60 15.89 0.39
CA LEU A 244 -7.00 16.85 -0.53
C LEU A 244 -7.97 18.01 -0.79
N GLU A 245 -7.43 19.22 -0.87
CA GLU A 245 -8.21 20.44 -1.10
C GLU A 245 -8.48 20.70 -2.59
N ASN A 246 -7.62 20.19 -3.47
CA ASN A 246 -7.66 20.41 -4.91
C ASN A 246 -8.41 19.28 -5.63
N ASP A 247 -9.46 19.64 -6.38
CA ASP A 247 -10.30 18.71 -7.12
C ASP A 247 -9.52 17.87 -8.16
N ASP A 248 -8.50 18.44 -8.81
CA ASP A 248 -7.66 17.70 -9.76
C ASP A 248 -6.85 16.60 -9.08
N GLU A 249 -6.36 16.87 -7.88
CA GLU A 249 -5.60 15.91 -7.07
C GLU A 249 -6.52 14.83 -6.49
N VAL A 250 -7.72 15.21 -6.04
CA VAL A 250 -8.76 14.26 -5.62
C VAL A 250 -9.04 13.28 -6.76
N TYR A 251 -9.28 13.78 -7.96
CA TYR A 251 -9.57 12.95 -9.13
C TYR A 251 -8.38 12.04 -9.50
N ALA A 252 -7.15 12.59 -9.49
CA ALA A 252 -5.93 11.84 -9.76
C ALA A 252 -5.74 10.67 -8.78
N VAL A 253 -5.98 10.87 -7.48
CA VAL A 253 -5.85 9.81 -6.47
C VAL A 253 -7.00 8.80 -6.56
N LEU A 254 -8.24 9.26 -6.77
CA LEU A 254 -9.39 8.38 -6.99
C LEU A 254 -9.15 7.46 -8.20
N SER A 255 -8.61 7.98 -9.29
CA SER A 255 -8.33 7.20 -10.51
C SER A 255 -7.39 6.01 -10.29
N ARG A 256 -6.57 6.03 -9.22
CA ARG A 256 -5.67 4.92 -8.87
C ARG A 256 -6.40 3.78 -8.17
N SER A 257 -7.51 4.08 -7.49
CA SER A 257 -8.23 3.13 -6.61
C SER A 257 -9.61 2.75 -7.15
N VAL A 258 -10.19 3.61 -7.98
CA VAL A 258 -11.56 3.53 -8.50
C VAL A 258 -11.50 3.57 -10.03
N ALA A 259 -12.40 2.85 -10.70
CA ALA A 259 -12.42 2.72 -12.15
C ALA A 259 -13.71 3.25 -12.80
N GLY A 260 -13.56 3.78 -14.01
CA GLY A 260 -14.68 4.18 -14.88
C GLY A 260 -15.59 5.23 -14.26
N ASP A 261 -16.87 5.16 -14.62
CA ASP A 261 -17.92 6.10 -14.20
C ASP A 261 -18.15 6.11 -12.68
N PHE A 262 -17.65 5.09 -11.96
CA PHE A 262 -17.74 5.06 -10.50
C PHE A 262 -16.87 6.13 -9.83
N ILE A 263 -15.83 6.64 -10.51
CA ILE A 263 -15.02 7.77 -10.01
C ILE A 263 -15.92 8.99 -9.80
N GLU A 264 -16.74 9.32 -10.79
CA GLU A 264 -17.64 10.48 -10.75
C GLU A 264 -18.68 10.32 -9.64
N GLN A 265 -19.28 9.14 -9.50
CA GLN A 265 -20.25 8.87 -8.43
C GLN A 265 -19.65 9.07 -7.03
N VAL A 266 -18.47 8.51 -6.79
CA VAL A 266 -17.75 8.63 -5.51
C VAL A 266 -17.39 10.09 -5.22
N TYR A 267 -16.92 10.82 -6.25
CA TYR A 267 -16.58 12.24 -6.13
C TYR A 267 -17.81 13.10 -5.79
N LEU A 268 -18.90 12.98 -6.56
CA LEU A 268 -20.12 13.76 -6.38
C LEU A 268 -20.80 13.46 -5.05
N GLN A 269 -20.92 12.17 -4.68
CA GLN A 269 -21.52 11.76 -3.41
C GLN A 269 -20.79 12.35 -2.20
N ASN A 270 -19.46 12.35 -2.23
CA ASN A 270 -18.68 12.97 -1.18
C ASN A 270 -18.89 14.50 -1.14
N ARG A 271 -18.89 15.17 -2.31
CA ARG A 271 -19.11 16.62 -2.39
C ARG A 271 -20.46 17.05 -1.84
N GLU A 272 -21.52 16.30 -2.13
CA GLU A 272 -22.88 16.57 -1.60
C GLU A 272 -22.96 16.42 -0.08
N THR A 273 -22.21 15.47 0.49
CA THR A 273 -22.11 15.27 1.95
C THR A 273 -21.52 16.51 2.64
N PHE A 274 -20.54 17.16 2.02
CA PHE A 274 -19.96 18.41 2.52
C PHE A 274 -20.85 19.63 2.30
N ARG A 275 -21.64 19.67 1.22
CA ARG A 275 -22.59 20.76 0.95
C ARG A 275 -23.76 20.78 1.93
N THR A 276 -24.19 19.61 2.39
CA THR A 276 -25.45 19.45 3.15
C THR A 276 -25.24 19.34 4.67
N GLY A 277 -24.03 19.01 5.15
CA GLY A 277 -23.83 18.62 6.56
C GLY A 277 -22.58 19.15 7.29
N ALA A 278 -21.67 19.89 6.66
CA ALA A 278 -20.47 20.37 7.33
C ALA A 278 -20.62 21.84 7.75
N SER A 279 -20.90 22.06 9.03
CA SER A 279 -20.60 23.35 9.66
C SER A 279 -19.12 23.69 9.39
N LYS A 280 -18.88 24.86 8.77
CA LYS A 280 -17.55 25.44 8.50
C LYS A 280 -16.57 25.07 9.62
N GLY A 281 -15.60 24.19 9.33
CA GLY A 281 -14.53 23.83 10.27
C GLY A 281 -14.53 22.40 10.84
N THR A 282 -15.42 21.51 10.39
CA THR A 282 -15.37 20.09 10.76
C THR A 282 -14.59 19.28 9.71
N LEU A 283 -13.39 18.82 10.07
CA LEU A 283 -12.57 17.93 9.23
C LEU A 283 -12.62 16.50 9.80
N SER A 284 -13.15 15.57 9.00
CA SER A 284 -13.16 14.13 9.30
C SER A 284 -12.06 13.44 8.52
N ILE A 285 -11.06 12.91 9.23
CA ILE A 285 -9.92 12.21 8.64
C ILE A 285 -10.05 10.73 8.96
N ILE A 286 -9.99 9.85 7.96
CA ILE A 286 -9.87 8.41 8.20
C ILE A 286 -8.39 8.04 8.26
N ASP A 287 -7.95 7.62 9.44
CA ASP A 287 -6.54 7.33 9.73
C ASP A 287 -6.20 5.85 9.47
N ARG A 288 -7.19 4.96 9.65
CA ARG A 288 -7.04 3.51 9.54
C ARG A 288 -8.34 2.87 9.04
N LEU A 289 -8.18 1.79 8.27
CA LEU A 289 -9.27 0.93 7.82
C LEU A 289 -8.83 -0.52 7.96
N ASP A 290 -9.67 -1.35 8.57
CA ASP A 290 -9.42 -2.78 8.76
C ASP A 290 -10.55 -3.61 8.15
N ILE A 291 -10.22 -4.50 7.21
CA ILE A 291 -11.17 -5.50 6.72
C ILE A 291 -11.37 -6.57 7.80
N LYS A 292 -12.60 -6.69 8.31
CA LYS A 292 -12.96 -7.63 9.38
C LYS A 292 -13.25 -9.02 8.82
N SER A 293 -14.09 -9.09 7.80
CA SER A 293 -14.47 -10.36 7.17
C SER A 293 -14.93 -10.15 5.74
N ILE A 294 -14.77 -11.20 4.93
CA ILE A 294 -15.42 -11.34 3.63
C ILE A 294 -16.48 -12.42 3.81
N GLU A 295 -17.75 -12.07 3.65
CA GLU A 295 -18.88 -13.01 3.82
C GLU A 295 -19.06 -13.90 2.59
N SER A 296 -18.79 -13.33 1.42
CA SER A 296 -18.82 -14.07 0.17
C SER A 296 -17.88 -13.43 -0.84
N MET A 297 -17.34 -14.27 -1.72
CA MET A 297 -16.43 -13.88 -2.78
C MET A 297 -16.75 -14.71 -4.02
N THR A 298 -16.99 -14.04 -5.14
CA THR A 298 -17.28 -14.69 -6.42
C THR A 298 -16.38 -14.15 -7.52
N HIS A 299 -15.74 -15.05 -8.24
CA HIS A 299 -14.90 -14.74 -9.39
C HIS A 299 -15.72 -14.93 -10.67
N ARG A 300 -15.65 -13.95 -11.57
CA ARG A 300 -16.22 -14.05 -12.91
C ARG A 300 -15.13 -14.37 -13.92
N HIS A 301 -15.54 -14.95 -15.05
CA HIS A 301 -14.62 -15.37 -16.12
C HIS A 301 -13.81 -14.20 -16.73
N ASN A 302 -14.34 -12.98 -16.68
CA ASN A 302 -13.69 -11.75 -17.13
C ASN A 302 -12.72 -11.14 -16.10
N GLY A 303 -12.35 -11.87 -15.04
CA GLY A 303 -11.49 -11.39 -13.96
C GLY A 303 -12.16 -10.48 -12.93
N THR A 304 -13.45 -10.16 -13.08
CA THR A 304 -14.19 -9.38 -12.06
C THR A 304 -14.37 -10.21 -10.78
N ILE A 305 -14.14 -9.58 -9.64
CA ILE A 305 -14.35 -10.17 -8.32
C ILE A 305 -15.46 -9.40 -7.61
N ASN A 306 -16.52 -10.09 -7.18
CA ASN A 306 -17.54 -9.51 -6.32
C ASN A 306 -17.37 -10.05 -4.90
N VAL A 307 -17.24 -9.15 -3.93
CA VAL A 307 -17.11 -9.49 -2.51
C VAL A 307 -18.18 -8.81 -1.69
N VAL A 308 -18.73 -9.52 -0.71
CA VAL A 308 -19.48 -8.90 0.38
C VAL A 308 -18.54 -8.81 1.56
N VAL A 309 -18.22 -7.59 1.98
CA VAL A 309 -17.16 -7.32 2.95
C VAL A 309 -17.67 -6.49 4.12
N ASN A 310 -17.12 -6.78 5.29
CA ASN A 310 -17.28 -5.97 6.50
C ASN A 310 -15.94 -5.31 6.84
N TRP A 311 -15.95 -4.00 7.11
CA TRP A 311 -14.75 -3.28 7.53
C TRP A 311 -15.04 -2.24 8.61
N ASP A 312 -14.05 -2.01 9.46
CA ASP A 312 -14.05 -0.92 10.44
C ASP A 312 -13.24 0.25 9.87
N ALA A 313 -13.82 1.44 9.85
CA ALA A 313 -13.13 2.67 9.49
C ALA A 313 -12.95 3.55 10.73
N TYR A 314 -11.69 3.83 11.07
CA TYR A 314 -11.30 4.63 12.22
C TYR A 314 -11.00 6.03 11.76
N GLY A 315 -11.76 6.99 12.27
CA GLY A 315 -11.64 8.38 11.90
C GLY A 315 -11.52 9.31 13.09
N THR A 316 -10.92 10.46 12.83
CA THR A 316 -10.79 11.57 13.76
C THR A 316 -11.61 12.73 13.23
N VAL A 317 -12.53 13.24 14.04
CA VAL A 317 -13.30 14.45 13.74
C VAL A 317 -12.79 15.57 14.63
N LYS A 318 -12.23 16.60 14.01
CA LYS A 318 -11.72 17.76 14.73
C LYS A 318 -12.76 18.89 14.71
N HIS A 319 -13.08 19.39 15.90
CA HIS A 319 -13.74 20.68 16.09
C HIS A 319 -12.73 21.69 16.64
N LEU A 320 -13.15 22.96 16.71
CA LEU A 320 -12.31 24.05 17.22
C LEU A 320 -11.85 23.79 18.67
N ASP A 321 -12.72 23.23 19.52
CA ASP A 321 -12.44 23.08 20.96
C ASP A 321 -11.97 21.67 21.35
N HIS A 322 -12.24 20.63 20.55
CA HIS A 322 -11.94 19.24 20.92
C HIS A 322 -11.93 18.28 19.73
N ILE A 323 -11.40 17.09 19.96
CA ILE A 323 -11.24 16.01 18.97
C ILE A 323 -12.12 14.82 19.37
N HIS A 324 -12.92 14.31 18.45
CA HIS A 324 -13.64 13.04 18.60
C HIS A 324 -12.95 11.95 17.81
N TYR A 325 -12.74 10.79 18.44
CA TYR A 325 -12.39 9.56 17.72
C TYR A 325 -13.67 8.81 17.42
N ARG A 326 -13.81 8.31 16.20
CA ARG A 326 -14.97 7.57 15.71
C ARG A 326 -14.52 6.28 15.04
N CYS A 327 -15.31 5.24 15.22
CA CYS A 327 -15.16 3.98 14.52
C CYS A 327 -16.54 3.60 13.99
N ASN A 328 -16.64 3.48 12.67
CA ASN A 328 -17.86 3.00 12.02
C ASN A 328 -17.55 1.65 11.37
N THR A 329 -18.46 0.70 11.55
CA THR A 329 -18.44 -0.59 10.89
C THR A 329 -19.39 -0.52 9.70
N TYR A 330 -18.89 -0.92 8.53
CA TYR A 330 -19.63 -0.94 7.28
C TYR A 330 -19.73 -2.35 6.76
N LYS A 331 -20.86 -2.65 6.13
CA LYS A 331 -21.08 -3.85 5.33
C LYS A 331 -21.48 -3.44 3.93
N ALA A 332 -20.74 -3.89 2.91
CA ALA A 332 -21.06 -3.56 1.52
C ALA A 332 -20.74 -4.69 0.55
N GLY A 333 -21.45 -4.70 -0.58
CA GLY A 333 -21.01 -5.40 -1.78
C GLY A 333 -20.00 -4.53 -2.53
N VAL A 334 -18.82 -5.06 -2.86
CA VAL A 334 -17.78 -4.36 -3.61
C VAL A 334 -17.40 -5.18 -4.85
N THR A 335 -17.34 -4.50 -5.99
CA THR A 335 -16.91 -5.10 -7.26
C THR A 335 -15.51 -4.60 -7.62
N LEU A 336 -14.54 -5.53 -7.69
CA LEU A 336 -13.18 -5.28 -8.12
C LEU A 336 -12.99 -5.72 -9.57
N ILE A 337 -12.34 -4.88 -10.37
CA ILE A 337 -11.99 -5.18 -11.76
C ILE A 337 -10.49 -4.95 -12.01
N PRO A 338 -9.86 -5.73 -12.90
CA PRO A 338 -8.51 -5.44 -13.37
C PRO A 338 -8.53 -4.34 -14.43
N VAL A 339 -7.68 -3.33 -14.30
CA VAL A 339 -7.48 -2.22 -15.24
C VAL A 339 -5.99 -1.92 -15.35
N ASN A 340 -5.40 -2.10 -16.53
CA ASN A 340 -3.98 -1.83 -16.80
C ASN A 340 -3.03 -2.45 -15.76
N ASP A 341 -3.17 -3.75 -15.48
CA ASP A 341 -2.40 -4.51 -14.47
C ASP A 341 -2.65 -4.11 -12.99
N TYR A 342 -3.62 -3.25 -12.71
CA TYR A 342 -4.01 -2.87 -11.34
C TYR A 342 -5.45 -3.29 -11.02
N TRP A 343 -5.69 -3.70 -9.78
CA TRP A 343 -7.04 -3.89 -9.25
C TRP A 343 -7.65 -2.55 -8.86
N LYS A 344 -8.90 -2.32 -9.27
CA LYS A 344 -9.66 -1.11 -8.93
C LYS A 344 -11.07 -1.44 -8.51
N ILE A 345 -11.67 -0.56 -7.72
CA ILE A 345 -13.08 -0.63 -7.33
C ILE A 345 -13.92 -0.04 -8.47
N SER A 346 -14.90 -0.81 -8.95
CA SER A 346 -15.85 -0.36 -9.98
C SER A 346 -17.25 -0.14 -9.44
N LYS A 347 -17.55 -0.66 -8.24
CA LYS A 347 -18.85 -0.49 -7.59
C LYS A 347 -18.74 -0.74 -6.09
N VAL A 348 -19.49 0.04 -5.30
CA VAL A 348 -19.75 -0.22 -3.89
C VAL A 348 -21.25 -0.06 -3.63
N GLU A 349 -21.87 -1.07 -3.02
CA GLU A 349 -23.26 -1.07 -2.60
C GLU A 349 -23.32 -1.23 -1.09
N LEU A 350 -23.50 -0.12 -0.37
CA LEU A 350 -23.62 -0.11 1.08
C LEU A 350 -24.89 -0.87 1.50
N ARG A 351 -24.75 -1.80 2.43
CA ARG A 351 -25.85 -2.62 2.97
C ARG A 351 -26.18 -2.26 4.40
N ASP A 352 -25.16 -1.98 5.20
CA ASP A 352 -25.33 -1.60 6.60
C ASP A 352 -24.18 -0.69 7.03
N GLU A 353 -24.49 0.23 7.93
CA GLU A 353 -23.54 1.11 8.61
C GLU A 353 -23.96 1.20 10.07
N SER A 354 -23.04 0.84 10.96
CA SER A 354 -23.24 0.98 12.40
C SER A 354 -22.06 1.67 13.04
N ARG A 355 -22.35 2.46 14.08
CA ARG A 355 -21.32 3.09 14.89
C ARG A 355 -20.89 2.12 15.98
N VAL A 356 -19.59 1.91 16.12
CA VAL A 356 -19.04 1.19 17.28
C VAL A 356 -19.13 2.12 18.47
N VAL A 357 -19.97 1.74 19.44
CA VAL A 357 -20.26 2.52 20.67
C VAL A 357 -19.12 2.38 21.67
#